data_AF-A0A4R7YTN5-F1
#
_entry.id   AF-A0A4R7YTN5-F1
#
_cell.length_a   1.000
_cell.length_b   1.000
_cell.length_c   1.000
_cell.angle_alpha   90.00
_cell.angle_beta   90.00
_cell.angle_gamma   90.00
#
_symmetry.space_group_name_H-M   'P 1'
#
loop_
_entity.id
_entity.type
_entity.pdbx_description
1 polymer ?
#
loop_
_entity_poly.entity_id
_entity_poly.type
_entity_poly.pdbx_seq_one_letter_code
_entity_poly.pdbx_strand_id
1 'polypeptide(L)'
;MTDNRDRSLIAIILIFAGIIFLGDSLGEYNFNLIFFLRSYWPLLLIVFGFHILLQKSRFWFIVPLVVIGLFLYLIYMLVNQQPFYFMPQIRMRIFNFNNLPFR
;
A
#
# COMPACT_ATOMS: atom_id res chain seq x y z
N MET A 1 -4.16 27.51 -11.41
CA MET A 1 -3.73 27.81 -10.03
C MET A 1 -3.90 26.52 -9.23
N THR A 2 -2.83 25.76 -9.01
CA THR A 2 -2.87 24.62 -8.09
C THR A 2 -3.09 25.16 -6.69
N ASP A 3 -4.08 24.63 -5.97
CA ASP A 3 -4.39 25.07 -4.62
C ASP A 3 -3.21 24.70 -3.70
N ASN A 4 -2.91 25.56 -2.71
CA ASN A 4 -1.90 25.27 -1.69
C ASN A 4 -2.18 23.93 -0.97
N ARG A 5 -3.46 23.54 -0.92
CA ARG A 5 -3.95 22.27 -0.38
C ARG A 5 -3.44 21.06 -1.16
N ASP A 6 -3.49 21.11 -2.48
CA ASP A 6 -3.05 20.03 -3.36
C ASP A 6 -1.53 19.85 -3.21
N ARG A 7 -0.79 20.96 -3.20
CA ARG A 7 0.66 20.97 -3.01
C ARG A 7 1.06 20.39 -1.65
N SER A 8 0.32 20.73 -0.59
CA SER A 8 0.56 20.19 0.75
C SER A 8 0.30 18.68 0.82
N LEU A 9 -0.75 18.17 0.19
CA LEU A 9 -1.04 16.74 0.18
C LEU A 9 0.03 15.95 -0.58
N ILE A 10 0.44 16.45 -1.74
CA ILE A 10 1.51 15.83 -2.52
C ILE A 10 2.81 15.81 -1.71
N ALA A 11 3.16 16.91 -1.04
CA ALA A 11 4.35 16.97 -0.19
C ALA A 11 4.31 15.95 0.95
N ILE A 12 3.17 15.81 1.63
CA ILE A 12 2.99 14.81 2.69
C ILE A 12 3.15 13.40 2.16
N ILE A 13 2.50 13.06 1.04
CA ILE A 13 2.61 11.74 0.41
C ILE A 13 4.07 11.45 0.03
N LEU A 14 4.78 12.44 -0.52
CA LEU A 14 6.17 12.29 -0.92
C LEU A 14 7.10 12.04 0.27
N ILE A 15 6.90 12.76 1.38
CA ILE A 15 7.67 12.56 2.62
C ILE A 15 7.48 11.13 3.12
N PHE A 16 6.23 10.67 3.22
CA PHE A 16 5.97 9.31 3.72
C PHE A 16 6.45 8.22 2.77
N ALA A 17 6.35 8.43 1.46
CA ALA A 17 6.97 7.52 0.49
C ALA A 17 8.48 7.42 0.75
N GLY A 18 9.17 8.54 0.97
CA GLY A 18 10.59 8.57 1.33
C GLY A 18 10.90 7.78 2.60
N ILE A 19 10.08 7.92 3.64
CA ILE A 19 10.24 7.15 4.90
C ILE A 19 10.11 5.64 4.64
N ILE A 20 9.15 5.22 3.81
CA ILE A 20 8.96 3.80 3.46
C ILE A 20 10.17 3.25 2.68
N PHE A 21 10.72 4.01 1.72
CA PHE A 21 11.92 3.56 1.01
C PHE A 21 13.17 3.57 1.91
N LEU A 22 13.23 4.49 2.87
CA LEU A 22 14.33 4.57 3.81
C LEU A 22 14.36 3.34 4.74
N GLY A 23 13.21 2.92 5.29
CA GLY A 23 13.16 1.72 6.14
C GLY A 23 13.57 0.44 5.41
N ASP A 24 13.24 0.32 4.11
CA ASP A 24 13.71 -0.77 3.25
C ASP A 24 15.24 -0.71 3.05
N SER A 25 15.78 0.49 2.80
CA SER A 25 17.22 0.70 2.64
C SER A 25 18.02 0.42 3.92
N LEU A 26 17.40 0.61 5.09
CA LEU A 26 17.98 0.31 6.40
C LEU A 26 17.87 -1.18 6.77
N GLY A 27 17.12 -1.98 6.00
CA GLY A 27 16.95 -3.41 6.25
C GLY A 27 15.92 -3.74 7.34
N GLU A 28 15.08 -2.78 7.74
CA GLU A 28 14.02 -2.97 8.75
C GLU A 28 12.91 -3.90 8.23
N TYR A 29 12.66 -3.90 6.92
CA TYR A 29 11.71 -4.77 6.23
C TYR A 29 12.12 -4.95 4.77
N ASN A 30 11.52 -5.93 4.08
CA ASN A 30 11.69 -6.15 2.64
C ASN A 30 10.50 -5.57 1.89
N PHE A 31 10.67 -4.42 1.26
CA PHE A 31 9.61 -3.71 0.56
C PHE A 31 9.46 -4.17 -0.89
N ASN A 32 8.35 -4.84 -1.20
CA ASN A 32 7.98 -5.13 -2.59
C ASN A 32 6.95 -4.12 -3.11
N LEU A 33 7.41 -3.20 -3.96
CA LEU A 33 6.58 -2.15 -4.56
C LEU A 33 5.35 -2.68 -5.31
N ILE A 34 5.51 -3.78 -6.07
CA ILE A 34 4.44 -4.35 -6.89
C ILE A 34 3.33 -4.92 -5.99
N PHE A 35 3.73 -5.68 -4.96
CA PHE A 35 2.79 -6.22 -3.98
C PHE A 35 2.09 -5.11 -3.20
N PHE A 36 2.86 -4.09 -2.79
CA PHE A 36 2.33 -2.92 -2.09
C PHE A 36 1.27 -2.22 -2.94
N LEU A 37 1.56 -1.91 -4.21
CA LEU A 37 0.62 -1.22 -5.09
C LEU A 37 -0.66 -2.06 -5.31
N ARG A 38 -0.52 -3.37 -5.49
CA ARG A 38 -1.65 -4.28 -5.68
C ARG A 38 -2.54 -4.40 -4.43
N SER A 39 -1.96 -4.35 -3.24
CA SER A 39 -2.70 -4.49 -1.99
C SER A 39 -3.29 -3.16 -1.50
N TYR A 40 -2.60 -2.04 -1.73
CA TYR A 40 -2.91 -0.75 -1.10
C TYR A 40 -3.46 0.33 -2.05
N TRP A 41 -3.65 0.06 -3.35
CA TRP A 41 -4.36 0.99 -4.23
C TRP A 41 -5.75 1.45 -3.73
N PRO A 42 -6.55 0.68 -2.94
CA PRO A 42 -7.82 1.17 -2.42
C PRO A 42 -7.65 2.32 -1.42
N LEU A 43 -6.51 2.40 -0.72
CA LEU A 43 -6.21 3.52 0.17
C LEU A 43 -6.09 4.84 -0.60
N LEU A 44 -5.53 4.79 -1.82
CA LEU A 44 -5.45 5.97 -2.68
C LEU A 44 -6.84 6.47 -3.05
N LEU A 45 -7.80 5.57 -3.31
CA LEU A 45 -9.19 5.95 -3.57
C LEU A 45 -9.85 6.60 -2.35
N ILE A 46 -9.60 6.07 -1.15
CA ILE A 46 -10.13 6.63 0.10
C ILE A 46 -9.58 8.04 0.31
N VAL A 47 -8.26 8.22 0.21
CA VAL A 47 -7.61 9.53 0.36
C VAL A 47 -8.12 10.52 -0.69
N PHE A 48 -8.27 10.08 -1.94
CA PHE A 48 -8.78 10.92 -3.02
C PHE A 48 -10.24 11.31 -2.80
N GLY A 49 -11.09 10.38 -2.35
CA GLY A 49 -12.48 10.65 -2.02
C GLY A 49 -12.62 11.65 -0.87
N PHE A 50 -11.84 11.48 0.21
CA PHE A 50 -11.79 12.44 1.31
C PHE A 50 -11.29 13.81 0.88
N HIS A 51 -10.26 13.85 0.01
CA HIS A 51 -9.75 15.09 -0.54
C HIS A 51 -10.85 15.86 -1.28
N ILE A 52 -11.58 15.21 -2.19
CA ILE A 52 -12.68 15.84 -2.95
C ILE A 52 -13.80 16.31 -2.02
N LEU A 53 -14.25 15.46 -1.09
CA LEU A 53 -15.35 15.78 -0.18
C LEU A 53 -15.02 16.98 0.73
N LEU A 54 -13.78 17.07 1.22
CA LEU A 54 -13.37 18.08 2.18
C LEU A 54 -12.65 19.26 1.54
N GLN A 55 -12.42 19.26 0.22
CA GLN A 55 -11.66 20.31 -0.48
C GLN A 55 -12.22 21.72 -0.26
N LYS A 56 -13.55 21.87 -0.16
CA LYS A 56 -14.23 23.16 0.05
C LYS A 56 -14.69 23.37 1.49
N SER A 57 -14.50 22.37 2.36
CA SER A 57 -14.93 22.43 3.75
C SER A 57 -13.87 23.07 4.64
N ARG A 58 -14.31 23.67 5.76
CA ARG A 58 -13.42 24.14 6.83
C ARG A 58 -12.66 22.97 7.48
N PHE A 59 -13.18 21.75 7.36
CA PHE A 59 -12.62 20.53 7.93
C PHE A 59 -11.53 19.86 7.07
N TRP A 60 -10.94 20.58 6.12
CA TRP A 60 -9.90 20.03 5.24
C TRP A 60 -8.69 19.47 6.00
N PHE A 61 -8.39 19.97 7.21
CA PHE A 61 -7.33 19.45 8.09
C PHE A 61 -7.49 17.96 8.47
N ILE A 62 -8.68 17.39 8.32
CA ILE A 62 -8.91 15.95 8.56
C ILE A 62 -8.20 15.11 7.49
N VAL A 63 -8.12 15.59 6.24
CA VAL A 63 -7.49 14.84 5.14
C VAL A 63 -6.01 14.53 5.44
N PRO A 64 -5.13 15.51 5.74
CA PRO A 64 -3.74 15.21 6.07
C PRO A 64 -3.60 14.38 7.35
N LEU A 65 -4.49 14.56 8.35
CA LEU A 65 -4.49 13.75 9.57
C LEU A 65 -4.77 12.27 9.27
N VAL A 66 -5.78 11.99 8.43
CA VAL A 66 -6.13 10.63 7.98
C VAL A 66 -4.97 10.03 7.17
N VAL A 67 -4.36 10.81 6.27
CA VAL A 67 -3.18 10.37 5.50
C VAL A 67 -2.04 9.97 6.42
N ILE A 68 -1.71 10.81 7.42
CA ILE A 68 -0.68 10.51 8.42
C ILE A 68 -1.00 9.22 9.18
N GLY A 69 -2.24 9.08 9.67
CA GLY A 69 -2.66 7.89 10.41
C GLY A 69 -2.57 6.60 9.57
N LEU A 70 -3.01 6.66 8.31
CA LEU A 70 -2.90 5.54 7.37
C LEU A 70 -1.44 5.17 7.09
N PHE A 71 -0.56 6.16 6.91
CA PHE A 71 0.86 5.91 6.71
C PHE A 71 1.55 5.31 7.93
N LEU A 72 1.26 5.81 9.13
CA LEU A 72 1.79 5.23 10.37
C LEU A 72 1.33 3.78 10.53
N TYR A 73 0.06 3.49 10.24
CA TYR A 73 -0.46 2.14 10.26
C TYR A 73 0.24 1.22 9.23
N LEU A 74 0.50 1.72 8.02
CA LEU A 74 1.24 0.99 7.00
C LEU A 74 2.66 0.67 7.44
N ILE A 75 3.37 1.65 8.01
CA ILE A 75 4.74 1.47 8.52
C ILE A 75 4.74 0.44 9.65
N TYR A 76 3.81 0.57 10.61
CA TYR A 76 3.66 -0.41 11.69
C TYR A 76 3.43 -1.81 11.13
N MET A 77 2.56 -1.94 10.13
CA MET A 77 2.32 -3.23 9.51
C MET A 77 3.62 -3.74 8.88
N LEU A 78 4.30 -2.94 8.04
CA LEU A 78 5.55 -3.27 7.34
C LEU A 78 6.64 -3.78 8.29
N VAL A 79 6.90 -3.05 9.37
CA VAL A 79 7.91 -3.39 10.38
C VAL A 79 7.54 -4.68 11.12
N ASN A 80 6.24 -4.90 11.37
CA ASN A 80 5.77 -6.05 12.11
C ASN A 80 5.42 -7.26 11.20
N GLN A 81 5.60 -7.15 9.89
CA GLN A 81 5.48 -8.31 9.01
C GLN A 81 6.70 -9.21 9.23
N GLN A 82 6.45 -10.46 9.57
CA GLN A 82 7.48 -11.50 9.46
C GLN A 82 8.01 -11.48 8.01
N PRO A 83 9.32 -11.67 7.78
CA PRO A 83 9.86 -11.72 6.43
C PRO A 83 9.05 -12.75 5.63
N PHE A 84 8.42 -12.28 4.55
CA PHE A 84 7.65 -13.14 3.66
C PHE A 84 8.62 -14.16 3.06
N TYR A 85 8.69 -15.35 3.65
CA TYR A 85 9.20 -16.52 2.95
C TYR A 85 8.19 -16.84 1.85
N PHE A 86 8.39 -16.24 0.67
CA PHE A 86 7.72 -16.64 -0.56
C PHE A 86 8.01 -18.13 -0.79
N MET A 87 7.17 -19.01 -0.27
CA MET A 87 7.02 -20.35 -0.84
C MET A 87 5.98 -20.22 -1.94
N PRO A 88 6.36 -20.09 -3.23
CA PRO A 88 5.41 -20.21 -4.31
C PRO A 88 4.82 -21.61 -4.24
N GLN A 89 3.59 -21.71 -3.76
CA GLN A 89 2.77 -22.92 -3.86
C GLN A 89 2.41 -23.09 -5.35
N ILE A 90 3.36 -23.55 -6.16
CA ILE A 90 3.08 -24.01 -7.52
C ILE A 90 2.19 -25.23 -7.34
N ARG A 91 0.87 -25.01 -7.36
CA ARG A 91 -0.11 -26.09 -7.35
C ARG A 91 0.03 -26.84 -8.67
N MET A 92 0.93 -27.82 -8.72
CA MET A 92 1.05 -28.76 -9.83
C MET A 92 -0.14 -29.72 -9.81
N ARG A 93 -1.33 -29.22 -10.13
CA ARG A 93 -2.50 -30.05 -10.42
C ARG A 93 -2.63 -30.21 -11.93
N ILE A 94 -1.62 -30.79 -12.58
CA ILE A 94 -1.63 -30.87 -14.05
C ILE A 94 -1.99 -32.28 -14.53
N PHE A 95 -1.63 -33.38 -13.87
CA PHE A 95 -2.01 -34.70 -14.40
C PHE A 95 -2.18 -35.79 -13.33
N ASN A 96 -3.43 -36.21 -13.08
CA ASN A 96 -3.73 -37.48 -12.43
C ASN A 96 -4.29 -38.41 -13.51
N PHE A 97 -3.42 -39.21 -14.13
CA PHE A 97 -3.75 -40.13 -15.22
C PHE A 97 -4.35 -41.47 -14.76
N ASN A 98 -4.60 -41.66 -13.46
CA ASN A 98 -5.03 -42.95 -12.91
C ASN A 98 -6.46 -43.39 -13.30
N ASN A 99 -7.19 -42.57 -14.07
CA ASN A 99 -8.59 -42.85 -14.44
C ASN A 99 -8.82 -42.95 -15.96
N LEU A 100 -7.77 -43.19 -16.77
CA LEU A 100 -7.95 -43.41 -18.21
C LEU A 100 -8.41 -44.86 -18.50
N PRO A 101 -9.49 -45.07 -19.26
CA PRO A 101 -10.12 -46.39 -19.47
C PRO A 101 -9.41 -47.30 -20.49
N PHE A 102 -8.19 -46.98 -20.90
CA PHE A 102 -7.44 -47.82 -21.84
C PHE A 102 -6.43 -48.68 -21.09
N ARG A 103 -6.90 -49.84 -20.60
CA ARG A 103 -6.07 -50.98 -20.19
C ARG A 103 -6.58 -52.23 -20.88
#